data_AF-A0A3B8IEU1-F1
#
_entry.id   AF-A0A3B8IEU1-F1
#
_cell.length_a   1.000
_cell.length_b   1.000
_cell.length_c   1.000
_cell.angle_alpha   90.00
_cell.angle_beta   90.00
_cell.angle_gamma   90.00
#
_symmetry.space_group_name_H-M   'P 1'
#
loop_
_entity.id
_entity.type
_entity.pdbx_description
1 polymer ?
#
loop_
_entity_poly.entity_id
_entity_poly.type
_entity_poly.pdbx_seq_one_letter_code
_entity_poly.pdbx_strand_id
1 'polypeptide(L)'
;AARLQDLEEEPPLESLPLQPDDFLLRFAQAYPKLTANDLRICNLIRQNLANKEIAEALNITPGSLEQSRYRIRKKMGLSSKDNLNDLILRF
;
A
#
# COMPACT_ATOMS: atom_id res chain seq x y z
N ALA A 1 33.40 13.77 41.98
CA ALA A 1 33.84 12.85 40.91
C ALA A 1 32.63 12.44 40.09
N ALA A 2 32.27 13.24 39.09
CA ALA A 2 31.23 12.87 38.14
C ALA A 2 31.93 12.18 36.97
N ARG A 3 31.89 10.84 36.94
CA ARG A 3 32.48 10.06 35.85
C ARG A 3 31.38 9.88 34.80
N LEU A 4 31.47 10.69 33.75
CA LEU A 4 30.86 10.42 32.46
C LEU A 4 31.11 8.96 32.08
N GLN A 5 30.03 8.19 31.87
CA GLN A 5 29.91 7.06 30.94
C GLN A 5 28.62 6.27 31.24
N ASP A 6 27.49 6.97 31.36
CA ASP A 6 26.23 6.39 30.89
C ASP A 6 26.18 6.72 29.39
N LEU A 7 26.98 5.98 28.62
CA LEU A 7 26.89 5.99 27.16
C LEU A 7 25.63 5.22 26.82
N GLU A 8 24.60 5.96 26.43
CA GLU A 8 23.49 5.44 25.64
C GLU A 8 24.11 4.71 24.45
N GLU A 9 24.11 3.38 24.49
CA GLU A 9 24.37 2.55 23.31
C GLU A 9 23.20 2.80 22.36
N GLU A 10 23.32 3.86 21.55
CA GLU A 10 22.47 4.08 20.39
C GLU A 10 22.48 2.78 19.56
N PRO A 11 21.32 2.16 19.33
CA PRO A 11 21.27 0.92 18.56
C PRO A 11 21.91 1.16 17.18
N PRO A 12 22.70 0.21 16.65
CA PRO A 12 23.36 0.38 15.36
C PRO A 12 22.35 0.73 14.28
N LEU A 13 22.65 1.77 13.48
CA LEU A 13 21.79 2.28 12.41
C LEU A 13 21.28 1.18 11.45
N GLU A 14 22.00 0.05 11.35
CA GLU A 14 21.63 -1.13 10.59
C GLU A 14 20.42 -1.94 11.11
N SER A 15 19.89 -1.69 12.31
CA SER A 15 18.73 -2.44 12.85
C SER A 15 17.37 -1.76 12.64
N LEU A 16 17.28 -0.77 11.75
CA LEU A 16 15.99 -0.25 11.33
C LEU A 16 15.30 -1.29 10.45
N PRO A 17 14.03 -1.66 10.71
CA PRO A 17 13.29 -2.48 9.77
C PRO A 17 13.32 -1.76 8.43
N LEU A 18 13.85 -2.47 7.42
CA LEU A 18 13.75 -2.17 6.00
C LEU A 18 12.56 -1.25 5.76
N GLN A 19 12.83 0.01 5.39
CA GLN A 19 11.81 1.04 5.17
C GLN A 19 10.59 0.37 4.52
N PRO A 20 9.46 0.20 5.23
CA PRO A 20 8.30 -0.44 4.65
C PRO A 20 7.94 0.44 3.48
N ASP A 21 8.08 -0.09 2.25
CA ASP A 21 7.81 0.60 0.99
C ASP A 21 6.80 1.74 1.21
N ASP A 22 7.28 2.99 1.25
CA ASP A 22 6.46 4.19 1.50
C ASP A 22 5.40 4.41 0.41
N PHE A 23 5.24 3.46 -0.51
CA PHE A 23 4.15 3.34 -1.45
C PHE A 23 2.80 3.65 -0.78
N LEU A 24 2.44 2.97 0.32
CA LEU A 24 1.11 3.19 0.91
C LEU A 24 0.93 4.61 1.44
N LEU A 25 1.98 5.19 2.04
CA LEU A 25 1.96 6.55 2.53
C LEU A 25 1.83 7.56 1.37
N ARG A 26 2.69 7.45 0.36
CA ARG A 26 2.70 8.32 -0.82
C ARG A 26 1.42 8.18 -1.65
N PHE A 27 0.91 6.96 -1.79
CA PHE A 27 -0.32 6.68 -2.54
C PHE A 27 -1.55 7.19 -1.79
N ALA A 28 -1.58 7.08 -0.45
CA ALA A 28 -2.63 7.69 0.36
C ALA A 28 -2.61 9.22 0.29
N GLN A 29 -1.41 9.83 0.27
CA GLN A 29 -1.25 11.27 0.10
C GLN A 29 -1.67 11.75 -1.31
N ALA A 30 -1.31 11.00 -2.36
CA ALA A 30 -1.70 11.31 -3.73
C ALA A 30 -3.21 11.12 -3.97
N TYR A 31 -3.82 10.14 -3.31
CA TYR A 31 -5.22 9.78 -3.49
C TYR A 31 -5.98 9.75 -2.15
N PRO A 32 -6.22 10.92 -1.51
CA PRO A 32 -6.82 11.00 -0.18
C PRO A 32 -8.29 10.54 -0.11
N LYS A 33 -8.93 10.28 -1.25
CA LYS A 33 -10.30 9.74 -1.35
C LYS A 33 -10.35 8.21 -1.18
N LEU A 34 -9.20 7.54 -1.24
CA LEU A 34 -9.11 6.10 -1.04
C LEU A 34 -9.26 5.77 0.45
N THR A 35 -10.06 4.74 0.73
CA THR A 35 -10.18 4.20 2.08
C THR A 35 -9.01 3.28 2.41
N ALA A 36 -8.85 2.91 3.69
CA ALA A 36 -7.87 1.90 4.09
C ALA A 36 -8.04 0.56 3.34
N ASN A 37 -9.28 0.15 3.06
CA ASN A 37 -9.55 -1.05 2.28
C ASN A 37 -9.12 -0.91 0.81
N ASP A 38 -9.34 0.27 0.22
CA ASP A 38 -8.90 0.57 -1.15
C ASP A 38 -7.37 0.51 -1.25
N LEU A 39 -6.67 1.10 -0.28
CA LEU A 39 -5.20 1.05 -0.19
C LEU A 39 -4.69 -0.39 -0.02
N ARG A 40 -5.37 -1.21 0.78
CA ARG A 40 -5.04 -2.62 0.96
C ARG A 40 -5.16 -3.40 -0.35
N ILE A 41 -6.24 -3.17 -1.12
CA ILE A 41 -6.38 -3.75 -2.47
C ILE A 41 -5.25 -3.28 -3.39
N CYS A 42 -4.91 -1.99 -3.38
CA CYS A 42 -3.82 -1.46 -4.22
C CYS A 42 -2.46 -2.07 -3.85
N ASN A 43 -2.21 -2.29 -2.55
CA ASN A 43 -1.01 -2.99 -2.09
C ASN A 43 -0.91 -4.41 -2.63
N LEU A 44 -2.02 -5.15 -2.60
CA LEU A 44 -2.07 -6.53 -3.09
C LEU A 44 -1.90 -6.59 -4.62
N ILE A 45 -2.44 -5.61 -5.34
CA ILE A 45 -2.20 -5.45 -6.79
C ILE A 45 -0.72 -5.16 -7.07
N ARG A 46 -0.08 -4.29 -6.29
CA ARG A 46 1.35 -3.97 -6.41
C ARG A 46 2.23 -5.20 -6.17
N GLN A 47 1.80 -6.10 -5.29
CA GLN A 47 2.45 -7.41 -5.07
C GLN A 47 2.25 -8.40 -6.23
N ASN A 48 1.62 -7.97 -7.33
CA ASN A 48 1.36 -8.76 -8.52
C ASN A 48 0.49 -10.02 -8.27
N LEU A 49 -0.35 -9.98 -7.23
CA LEU A 49 -1.29 -11.06 -6.92
C LEU A 49 -2.42 -11.12 -7.94
N ALA A 50 -2.87 -12.33 -8.26
CA ALA A 50 -4.01 -12.54 -9.13
C ALA A 50 -5.30 -12.09 -8.44
N ASN A 51 -6.30 -11.64 -9.21
CA ASN A 51 -7.58 -11.19 -8.67
C ASN A 51 -8.27 -12.24 -7.77
N LYS A 52 -8.05 -13.54 -8.02
CA LYS A 52 -8.57 -14.62 -7.18
C LYS A 52 -7.89 -14.64 -5.81
N GLU A 53 -6.56 -14.55 -5.78
CA GLU A 53 -5.77 -14.52 -4.54
C GLU A 53 -6.11 -13.27 -3.71
N ILE A 54 -6.32 -12.13 -4.36
CA ILE A 54 -6.76 -10.89 -3.69
C ILE A 54 -8.15 -11.07 -3.06
N ALA A 55 -9.08 -11.68 -3.79
CA ALA A 55 -10.43 -11.94 -3.29
C ALA A 55 -10.41 -12.91 -2.10
N GLU A 56 -9.62 -13.97 -2.17
CA GLU A 56 -9.41 -14.93 -1.08
C GLU A 56 -8.75 -14.28 0.15
N ALA A 57 -7.68 -13.51 -0.05
CA ALA A 57 -6.97 -12.80 1.02
C ALA A 57 -7.85 -11.79 1.77
N LEU A 58 -8.87 -11.25 1.09
CA LEU A 58 -9.83 -10.30 1.66
C LEU A 58 -11.14 -10.98 2.10
N ASN A 59 -11.29 -12.30 1.93
CA ASN A 59 -12.52 -13.05 2.19
C ASN A 59 -13.75 -12.43 1.48
N ILE A 60 -13.59 -12.02 0.22
CA ILE A 60 -14.66 -11.45 -0.61
C ILE A 60 -14.83 -12.26 -1.90
N THR A 61 -15.96 -12.04 -2.57
CA THR A 61 -16.17 -12.61 -3.90
C THR A 61 -15.37 -11.84 -4.97
N PRO A 62 -15.00 -12.48 -6.09
CA PRO A 62 -14.39 -11.78 -7.23
C PRO A 62 -15.24 -10.60 -7.75
N GLY A 63 -16.57 -10.74 -7.76
CA GLY A 63 -17.47 -9.64 -8.15
C GLY A 63 -17.42 -8.45 -7.19
N SER A 64 -17.30 -8.70 -5.88
CA SER A 64 -17.08 -7.64 -4.88
C SER A 64 -15.73 -6.93 -5.06
N LEU A 65 -14.69 -7.67 -5.49
CA LEU A 65 -13.39 -7.09 -5.83
C LEU A 65 -13.49 -6.19 -7.06
N GLU A 66 -14.20 -6.62 -8.12
CA GLU A 66 -14.44 -5.81 -9.31
C GLU A 66 -15.15 -4.49 -9.00
N GLN A 67 -16.20 -4.54 -8.18
CA GLN A 67 -16.89 -3.33 -7.72
C GLN A 67 -15.96 -2.40 -6.94
N SER A 68 -15.08 -2.96 -6.10
CA SER A 68 -14.08 -2.18 -5.38
C SER A 68 -13.07 -1.54 -6.33
N ARG A 69 -12.54 -2.28 -7.31
CA ARG A 69 -11.66 -1.74 -8.36
C ARG A 69 -12.33 -0.65 -9.18
N TYR A 70 -13.61 -0.79 -9.51
CA TYR A 70 -14.38 0.24 -10.19
C TYR A 70 -14.48 1.53 -9.35
N ARG A 71 -14.78 1.41 -8.05
CA ARG A 71 -14.81 2.56 -7.13
C ARG A 71 -13.43 3.21 -6.99
N ILE A 72 -12.37 2.42 -6.87
CA ILE A 72 -10.98 2.91 -6.80
C ILE A 72 -10.66 3.74 -8.05
N ARG A 73 -10.94 3.21 -9.24
CA ARG A 73 -10.75 3.95 -10.51
C ARG A 73 -11.47 5.29 -10.51
N LYS A 74 -12.75 5.32 -10.11
CA LYS A 74 -13.54 6.55 -10.02
C LYS A 74 -12.95 7.55 -9.04
N LYS A 75 -12.49 7.09 -7.86
CA LYS A 75 -11.85 7.94 -6.83
C LYS A 75 -10.52 8.53 -7.30
N MET A 76 -9.77 7.77 -8.10
CA MET A 76 -8.50 8.19 -8.70
C MET A 76 -8.69 9.03 -9.98
N GLY A 77 -9.93 9.21 -10.45
CA GLY A 77 -10.22 9.98 -11.66
C GLY A 77 -9.82 9.28 -12.97
N LEU A 78 -9.68 7.95 -12.97
CA LEU A 78 -9.24 7.19 -14.13
C LEU A 78 -10.34 7.04 -15.18
N SER A 79 -9.96 7.23 -16.45
CA SER A 79 -10.82 6.99 -17.60
C SER A 79 -10.97 5.48 -17.85
N SER A 80 -11.97 5.07 -18.63
CA SER A 80 -12.19 3.66 -18.98
C SER A 80 -11.00 3.02 -19.71
N LYS A 81 -10.16 3.84 -20.37
CA LYS A 81 -8.97 3.39 -21.09
C LYS A 81 -7.77 3.12 -20.18
N ASP A 82 -7.76 3.69 -18.98
CA ASP A 82 -6.63 3.54 -18.06
C ASP A 82 -6.71 2.19 -17.36
N ASN A 83 -5.60 1.49 -17.23
CA ASN A 83 -5.54 0.24 -16.49
C ASN A 83 -5.12 0.53 -15.03
N LEU A 84 -5.94 0.09 -14.08
CA LEU A 84 -5.67 0.28 -12.65
C LEU A 84 -4.38 -0.43 -12.22
N ASN A 85 -4.12 -1.64 -12.74
CA ASN A 85 -2.92 -2.39 -12.39
C ASN A 85 -1.68 -1.67 -12.90
N ASP A 86 -1.65 -1.32 -14.18
CA ASP A 86 -0.50 -0.66 -14.79
C ASP A 86 -0.15 0.65 -14.09
N LEU A 87 -1.14 1.41 -13.64
CA LEU A 87 -0.92 2.63 -12.87
C LEU A 87 -0.29 2.33 -11.51
N ILE A 88 -0.83 1.35 -10.77
CA ILE A 88 -0.30 0.95 -9.46
C ILE A 88 1.13 0.42 -9.57
N LEU A 89 1.44 -0.35 -10.62
CA LEU A 89 2.79 -0.87 -10.87
C LEU A 89 3.80 0.22 -11.28
N ARG A 90 3.34 1.34 -11.87
CA ARG A 90 4.19 2.46 -12.30
C ARG A 90 4.39 3.53 -11.22
N PHE A 91 3.61 3.50 -10.14
CA PHE A 91 3.65 4.49 -9.06
C PHE A 91 4.74 4.17 -8.04
#